data_AF-A0A6S6QEQ5-F1
#
_entry.id   AF-A0A6S6QEQ5-F1
#
_cell.length_a   1.000
_cell.length_b   1.000
_cell.length_c   1.000
_cell.angle_alpha   90.00
_cell.angle_beta   90.00
_cell.angle_gamma   90.00
#
_symmetry.space_group_name_H-M   'P 1'
#
loop_
_entity.id
_entity.type
_entity.pdbx_description
1 polymer ?
#
loop_
_entity_poly.entity_id
_entity_poly.type
_entity_poly.pdbx_seq_one_letter_code
_entity_poly.pdbx_strand_id
1 'polypeptide(L)'
;MPAGTKPRKQPAGPSGDARFFVLFGKIDKHVAALAHKHGSAAAGALSPRAATIGAGDAALRLNSSGWLDLPPQSASQLNSHDDRKRFCRRALQRAVPLFSRPLERFVSSYFDFVDEEIERRRDALELKLAEAGFDPGAAFPDYRDWFFSAFLPLPNAHLQWRGDFIPFDVVFWTGTRLVAVLIDSLSMKTPRHLRAVEALAAGHECVEVVRIAPSDMASLQARLGDFTEGCRIPFGPFRSAGLGPL
;
A
#
# COMPACT_ATOMS: atom_id res chain seq x y z
N MET A 1 -39.34 33.69 4.61
CA MET A 1 -39.00 32.30 5.02
C MET A 1 -37.75 31.87 4.27
N PRO A 2 -36.56 31.77 4.90
CA PRO A 2 -35.39 31.26 4.23
C PRO A 2 -35.33 29.74 4.34
N ALA A 3 -35.03 29.09 3.22
CA ALA A 3 -34.92 27.66 3.07
C ALA A 3 -33.81 27.09 3.94
N GLY A 4 -34.16 26.17 4.85
CA GLY A 4 -33.22 25.44 5.69
C GLY A 4 -32.38 24.48 4.86
N THR A 5 -31.12 24.82 4.66
CA THR A 5 -30.10 23.93 4.11
C THR A 5 -29.87 22.79 5.09
N LYS A 6 -30.30 21.57 4.74
CA LYS A 6 -30.03 20.36 5.54
C LYS A 6 -28.51 20.15 5.63
N PRO A 7 -27.96 19.85 6.82
CA PRO A 7 -26.55 19.52 6.95
C PRO A 7 -26.25 18.24 6.19
N ARG A 8 -25.25 18.31 5.30
CA ARG A 8 -24.70 17.19 4.56
C ARG A 8 -24.08 16.24 5.58
N LYS A 9 -24.69 15.06 5.75
CA LYS A 9 -24.17 13.97 6.60
C LYS A 9 -22.72 13.69 6.18
N GLN A 10 -21.76 13.96 7.06
CA GLN A 10 -20.41 13.42 6.91
C GLN A 10 -20.53 11.88 6.84
N PRO A 11 -19.75 11.22 5.96
CA PRO A 11 -19.70 9.76 5.96
C PRO A 11 -19.29 9.31 7.37
N ALA A 12 -20.07 8.39 7.93
CA ALA A 12 -19.73 7.77 9.20
C ALA A 12 -18.32 7.17 9.07
N GLY A 13 -17.42 7.55 9.98
CA GLY A 13 -16.13 6.87 10.09
C GLY A 13 -16.36 5.38 10.35
N PRO A 14 -15.43 4.51 9.93
CA PRO A 14 -15.55 3.07 10.13
C PRO A 14 -15.82 2.73 11.60
N SER A 15 -16.74 1.79 11.85
CA SER A 15 -17.03 1.31 13.21
C SER A 15 -15.71 0.92 13.89
N GLY A 16 -15.44 1.50 15.06
CA GLY A 16 -14.09 1.76 15.58
C GLY A 16 -13.17 0.58 15.92
N ASP A 17 -13.49 -0.67 15.58
CA ASP A 17 -12.71 -1.86 15.98
C ASP A 17 -12.33 -2.80 14.83
N ALA A 18 -12.61 -2.46 13.56
CA ALA A 18 -12.21 -3.31 12.45
C ALA A 18 -10.67 -3.39 12.36
N ARG A 19 -10.13 -4.58 12.62
CA ARG A 19 -8.71 -4.92 12.45
C ARG A 19 -8.55 -6.01 11.40
N PHE A 20 -7.61 -5.79 10.51
CA PHE A 20 -7.26 -6.68 9.43
C PHE A 20 -5.84 -7.18 9.66
N PHE A 21 -5.67 -8.50 9.57
CA PHE A 21 -4.37 -9.11 9.50
C PHE A 21 -4.14 -9.60 8.07
N VAL A 22 -3.10 -9.10 7.43
CA VAL A 22 -2.77 -9.39 6.03
C VAL A 22 -1.41 -10.07 5.98
N LEU A 23 -1.37 -11.30 5.49
CA LEU A 23 -0.11 -11.91 5.03
C LEU A 23 0.11 -11.53 3.58
N PHE A 24 1.35 -11.35 3.15
CA PHE A 24 1.65 -11.04 1.76
C PHE A 24 3.02 -11.54 1.33
N GLY A 25 3.25 -11.51 0.02
CA GLY A 25 4.46 -11.99 -0.63
C GLY A 25 4.49 -13.52 -0.77
N LYS A 26 5.68 -14.12 -0.66
CA LYS A 26 5.84 -15.58 -0.70
C LYS A 26 5.41 -16.16 0.64
N ILE A 27 4.23 -16.79 0.69
CA ILE A 27 3.72 -17.41 1.91
C ILE A 27 4.11 -18.88 1.89
N ASP A 28 4.97 -19.27 2.82
CA ASP A 28 5.35 -20.65 3.08
C ASP A 28 4.69 -21.15 4.38
N LYS A 29 4.89 -22.43 4.70
CA LYS A 29 4.31 -23.05 5.90
C LYS A 29 4.74 -22.35 7.21
N HIS A 30 5.90 -21.69 7.25
CA HIS A 30 6.38 -20.96 8.43
C HIS A 30 5.68 -19.61 8.59
N VAL A 31 5.44 -18.91 7.48
CA VAL A 31 4.64 -17.66 7.49
C VAL A 31 3.20 -17.94 7.93
N ALA A 32 2.60 -19.04 7.47
CA ALA A 32 1.29 -19.48 7.92
C ALA A 32 1.26 -19.85 9.42
N ALA A 33 2.35 -20.43 9.95
CA ALA A 33 2.46 -20.73 11.38
C ALA A 33 2.67 -19.47 12.25
N LEU A 34 3.39 -18.46 11.75
CA LEU A 34 3.53 -17.15 12.38
C LEU A 34 2.19 -16.42 12.46
N ALA A 35 1.37 -16.51 11.41
CA ALA A 35 0.01 -15.94 11.40
C ALA A 35 -0.88 -16.48 12.54
N HIS A 36 -0.77 -17.77 12.85
CA HIS A 36 -1.49 -18.38 13.96
C HIS A 36 -0.99 -17.94 15.35
N LYS A 37 0.30 -17.57 15.48
CA LYS A 37 0.89 -17.11 16.74
C LYS A 37 0.77 -15.60 16.96
N HIS A 38 0.75 -14.82 15.88
CA HIS A 38 0.79 -13.36 15.90
C HIS A 38 -0.52 -12.68 15.51
N GLY A 39 -1.66 -13.38 15.53
CA GLY A 39 -3.00 -12.77 15.50
C GLY A 39 -3.28 -11.75 16.64
N SER A 40 -2.28 -11.49 17.48
CA SER A 40 -2.22 -10.48 18.55
C SER A 40 -0.98 -9.58 18.40
N ALA A 41 -0.61 -9.18 17.17
CA ALA A 41 0.32 -8.07 17.00
C ALA A 41 -0.38 -6.73 17.31
N ALA A 42 0.38 -5.74 17.78
CA ALA A 42 -0.14 -4.40 18.00
C ALA A 42 -0.69 -3.80 16.68
N ALA A 43 -1.73 -2.96 16.77
CA ALA A 43 -2.23 -2.20 15.63
C ALA A 43 -1.10 -1.39 14.98
N GLY A 44 -1.13 -1.26 13.65
CA GLY A 44 -0.07 -0.60 12.87
C GLY A 44 1.24 -1.39 12.70
N ALA A 45 1.32 -2.65 13.14
CA ALA A 45 2.53 -3.45 12.97
C ALA A 45 2.71 -3.90 11.50
N LEU A 46 3.79 -3.44 10.88
CA LEU A 46 4.20 -3.82 9.53
C LEU A 46 5.52 -4.59 9.57
N SER A 47 5.57 -5.71 8.87
CA SER A 47 6.74 -6.57 8.72
C SER A 47 6.92 -6.94 7.23
N PRO A 48 8.04 -7.58 6.83
CA PRO A 48 8.27 -7.88 5.42
C PRO A 48 7.27 -8.84 4.76
N ARG A 49 6.46 -9.56 5.55
CA ARG A 49 5.46 -10.52 5.04
C ARG A 49 4.10 -10.46 5.72
N ALA A 50 3.90 -9.52 6.64
CA ALA A 50 2.63 -9.36 7.34
C ALA A 50 2.38 -7.91 7.72
N ALA A 51 1.11 -7.50 7.69
CA ALA A 51 0.64 -6.21 8.15
C ALA A 51 -0.58 -6.38 9.06
N THR A 52 -0.62 -5.64 10.15
CA THR A 52 -1.82 -5.47 11.00
C THR A 52 -2.34 -4.06 10.79
N ILE A 53 -3.58 -3.95 10.36
CA ILE A 53 -4.21 -2.69 9.95
C ILE A 53 -5.48 -2.50 10.75
N GLY A 54 -5.61 -1.40 11.47
CA GLY A 54 -6.80 -1.00 12.21
C GLY A 54 -7.46 0.25 11.65
N ALA A 55 -8.74 0.43 11.99
CA ALA A 55 -9.40 1.71 11.82
C ALA A 55 -8.62 2.82 12.55
N GLY A 56 -8.16 3.83 11.81
CA GLY A 56 -7.34 4.93 12.33
C GLY A 56 -5.83 4.79 12.09
N ASP A 57 -5.35 3.65 11.61
CA ASP A 57 -3.96 3.51 11.20
C ASP A 57 -3.67 4.34 9.93
N ALA A 58 -2.50 4.97 9.88
CA ALA A 58 -2.06 5.71 8.70
C ALA A 58 -1.97 4.80 7.46
N ALA A 59 -2.06 5.40 6.27
CA ALA A 59 -1.89 4.68 5.02
C ALA A 59 -0.57 3.90 4.98
N LEU A 60 -0.62 2.67 4.46
CA LEU A 60 0.60 1.93 4.17
C LEU A 60 1.17 2.44 2.86
N ARG A 61 2.41 2.91 2.93
CA ARG A 61 3.14 3.57 1.85
C ARG A 61 4.52 2.97 1.71
N LEU A 62 5.18 3.24 0.60
CA LEU A 62 6.55 2.78 0.38
C LEU A 62 7.51 3.33 1.45
N ASN A 63 7.20 4.48 2.06
CA ASN A 63 7.94 5.04 3.20
C ASN A 63 7.57 4.47 4.57
N SER A 64 6.56 3.61 4.67
CA SER A 64 6.20 2.97 5.94
C SER A 64 7.37 2.11 6.43
N SER A 65 7.68 2.19 7.72
CA SER A 65 8.73 1.37 8.33
C SER A 65 8.28 -0.09 8.48
N GLY A 66 9.21 -1.03 8.29
CA GLY A 66 9.03 -2.44 8.68
C GLY A 66 8.70 -3.41 7.54
N TRP A 67 8.16 -2.95 6.40
CA TRP A 67 7.93 -3.86 5.25
C TRP A 67 9.21 -4.19 4.49
N LEU A 68 10.22 -3.34 4.59
CA LEU A 68 11.50 -3.52 3.91
C LEU A 68 12.55 -3.92 4.92
N ASP A 69 13.05 -5.15 4.81
CA ASP A 69 14.25 -5.58 5.52
C ASP A 69 15.47 -5.17 4.71
N LEU A 70 16.10 -4.07 5.11
CA LEU A 70 17.31 -3.55 4.47
C LEU A 70 18.51 -3.71 5.40
N PRO A 71 19.40 -4.67 5.11
CA PRO A 71 20.65 -4.79 5.85
C PRO A 71 21.45 -3.47 5.79
N PRO A 72 22.10 -3.03 6.89
CA PRO A 72 22.86 -1.77 6.93
C PRO A 72 23.88 -1.62 5.79
N GLN A 73 24.52 -2.72 5.39
CA GLN A 73 25.46 -2.75 4.27
C GLN A 73 24.79 -2.40 2.94
N SER A 74 23.59 -2.93 2.69
CA SER A 74 22.80 -2.61 1.51
C SER A 74 22.33 -1.15 1.54
N ALA A 75 21.98 -0.62 2.71
CA ALA A 75 21.59 0.79 2.86
C ALA A 75 22.70 1.76 2.46
N SER A 76 23.96 1.46 2.82
CA SER A 76 25.12 2.28 2.43
C SER A 76 25.43 2.30 0.93
N GLN A 77 24.80 1.43 0.13
CA GLN A 77 24.98 1.37 -1.32
C GLN A 77 23.88 2.13 -2.08
N LEU A 78 22.81 2.58 -1.40
CA LEU A 78 21.67 3.25 -2.01
C LEU A 78 21.88 4.78 -2.08
N ASN A 79 22.89 5.18 -2.85
CA ASN A 79 23.40 6.56 -2.86
C ASN A 79 22.61 7.50 -3.78
N SER A 80 21.78 6.97 -4.69
CA SER A 80 20.93 7.76 -5.58
C SER A 80 19.44 7.48 -5.38
N HIS A 81 18.60 8.40 -5.86
CA HIS A 81 17.16 8.25 -5.95
C HIS A 81 16.78 7.00 -6.75
N ASP A 82 17.42 6.81 -7.90
CA ASP A 82 17.16 5.69 -8.80
C ASP A 82 17.55 4.35 -8.18
N ASP A 83 18.65 4.28 -7.44
CA ASP A 83 19.07 3.07 -6.74
C ASP A 83 18.04 2.67 -5.67
N ARG A 84 17.57 3.65 -4.90
CA ARG A 84 16.53 3.46 -3.88
C ARG A 84 15.20 3.01 -4.49
N LYS A 85 14.72 3.68 -5.55
CA LYS A 85 13.51 3.27 -6.30
C LYS A 85 13.64 1.86 -6.83
N ARG A 86 14.76 1.55 -7.50
CA ARG A 86 15.06 0.23 -8.07
C ARG A 86 15.13 -0.84 -6.98
N PHE A 87 15.62 -0.51 -5.79
CA PHE A 87 15.61 -1.44 -4.65
C PHE A 87 14.19 -1.77 -4.22
N CYS A 88 13.33 -0.77 -3.98
CA CYS A 88 11.92 -0.98 -3.62
C CYS A 88 11.16 -1.80 -4.67
N ARG A 89 11.31 -1.45 -5.95
CA ARG A 89 10.72 -2.17 -7.08
C ARG A 89 11.13 -3.66 -7.04
N ARG A 90 12.42 -3.95 -6.93
CA ARG A 90 12.95 -5.32 -6.86
C ARG A 90 12.50 -6.08 -5.62
N ALA A 91 12.40 -5.42 -4.47
CA ALA A 91 11.95 -6.05 -3.23
C ALA A 91 10.51 -6.57 -3.36
N LEU A 92 9.61 -5.75 -3.90
CA LEU A 92 8.21 -6.13 -4.11
C LEU A 92 8.02 -7.13 -5.24
N GLN A 93 8.78 -7.01 -6.33
CA GLN A 93 8.82 -8.03 -7.39
C GLN A 93 9.30 -9.40 -6.86
N ARG A 94 10.29 -9.44 -5.96
CA ARG A 94 10.75 -10.68 -5.32
C ARG A 94 9.71 -11.30 -4.39
N ALA A 95 8.77 -10.50 -3.88
CA ALA A 95 7.66 -10.97 -3.06
C ALA A 95 6.56 -11.64 -3.91
N VAL A 96 6.49 -11.36 -5.22
CA VAL A 96 5.57 -12.02 -6.14
C VAL A 96 5.94 -13.51 -6.31
N PRO A 97 4.96 -14.44 -6.32
CA PRO A 97 5.20 -15.85 -6.64
C PRO A 97 5.80 -16.05 -8.04
N LEU A 98 6.77 -16.95 -8.16
CA LEU A 98 7.61 -17.14 -9.37
C LEU A 98 6.83 -17.37 -10.67
N PHE A 99 5.63 -17.93 -10.60
CA PHE A 99 4.83 -18.30 -11.78
C PHE A 99 3.64 -17.36 -12.01
N SER A 100 3.53 -16.26 -11.25
CA SER A 100 2.43 -15.31 -11.36
C SER A 100 2.78 -14.14 -12.28
N ARG A 101 2.93 -14.41 -13.58
CA ARG A 101 3.23 -13.38 -14.60
C ARG A 101 2.24 -12.21 -14.58
N PRO A 102 0.92 -12.41 -14.41
CA PRO A 102 0.01 -11.27 -14.38
C PRO A 102 0.17 -10.38 -13.14
N LEU A 103 0.52 -10.96 -11.98
CA LEU A 103 0.81 -10.20 -10.77
C LEU A 103 2.14 -9.44 -10.89
N GLU A 104 3.16 -10.08 -11.46
CA GLU A 104 4.44 -9.41 -11.75
C GLU A 104 4.25 -8.22 -12.70
N ARG A 105 3.44 -8.40 -13.76
CA ARG A 105 3.07 -7.33 -14.67
C ARG A 105 2.32 -6.22 -13.95
N PHE A 106 1.33 -6.56 -13.12
CA PHE A 106 0.58 -5.58 -12.33
C PHE A 106 1.49 -4.74 -11.43
N VAL A 107 2.36 -5.39 -10.64
CA VAL A 107 3.29 -4.68 -9.75
C VAL A 107 4.24 -3.78 -10.54
N SER A 108 4.72 -4.23 -11.70
CA SER A 108 5.59 -3.41 -12.56
C SER A 108 4.84 -2.22 -13.15
N SER A 109 3.64 -2.44 -13.70
CA SER A 109 2.77 -1.36 -14.22
C SER A 109 2.38 -0.36 -13.14
N TYR A 110 2.18 -0.80 -11.90
CA TYR A 110 1.94 0.09 -10.77
C TYR A 110 3.08 1.07 -10.54
N PHE A 111 4.33 0.58 -10.54
CA PHE A 111 5.48 1.45 -10.35
C PHE A 111 5.74 2.39 -11.52
N ASP A 112 5.54 1.91 -12.75
CA ASP A 112 5.68 2.74 -13.94
C ASP A 112 4.65 3.87 -13.93
N PHE A 113 3.41 3.55 -13.56
CA PHE A 113 2.36 4.54 -13.33
C PHE A 113 2.73 5.56 -12.24
N VAL A 114 3.30 5.13 -11.11
CA VAL A 114 3.73 6.05 -10.04
C VAL A 114 4.79 7.02 -10.56
N ASP A 115 5.78 6.54 -11.33
CA ASP A 115 6.80 7.41 -11.92
C ASP A 115 6.20 8.37 -12.96
N GLU A 116 5.31 7.90 -13.83
CA GLU A 116 4.57 8.76 -14.77
C GLU A 116 3.77 9.86 -14.06
N GLU A 117 3.10 9.52 -12.95
CA GLU A 117 2.34 10.49 -12.15
C GLU A 117 3.23 11.53 -11.48
N ILE A 118 4.42 11.15 -11.03
CA ILE A 118 5.41 12.07 -10.45
C ILE A 118 5.91 13.04 -11.51
N GLU A 119 6.28 12.54 -12.68
CA GLU A 119 6.75 13.38 -13.78
C GLU A 119 5.65 14.33 -14.27
N ARG A 120 4.41 13.85 -14.41
CA ARG A 120 3.25 14.67 -14.79
C ARG A 120 2.97 15.80 -13.79
N ARG A 121 3.35 15.64 -12.53
CA ARG A 121 3.09 16.59 -11.43
C ARG A 121 4.35 17.31 -10.96
N ARG A 122 5.47 17.22 -11.70
CA ARG A 122 6.79 17.75 -11.30
C ARG A 122 6.69 19.13 -10.64
N ASP A 123 6.18 20.12 -11.38
CA ASP A 123 6.14 21.51 -10.92
C ASP A 123 5.36 21.68 -9.60
N ALA A 124 4.26 20.94 -9.44
CA ALA A 124 3.45 20.96 -8.22
C ALA A 124 4.17 20.30 -7.04
N LEU A 125 4.97 19.25 -7.29
CA LEU A 125 5.76 18.55 -6.28
C LEU A 125 6.99 19.35 -5.86
N GLU A 126 7.65 20.03 -6.80
CA GLU A 126 8.73 20.98 -6.52
C GLU A 126 8.23 22.16 -5.69
N LEU A 127 7.05 22.71 -6.03
CA LEU A 127 6.42 23.76 -5.23
C LEU A 127 6.12 23.29 -3.80
N LYS A 128 5.56 22.08 -3.62
CA LYS A 128 5.34 21.51 -2.28
C LYS A 128 6.63 21.38 -1.47
N LEU A 129 7.75 21.03 -2.10
CA LEU A 129 9.05 20.95 -1.42
C LEU A 129 9.56 22.35 -1.02
N ALA A 130 9.43 23.34 -1.90
CA ALA A 130 9.78 24.72 -1.60
C ALA A 130 8.94 25.29 -0.45
N GLU A 131 7.62 25.03 -0.44
CA GLU A 131 6.71 25.41 0.64
C GLU A 131 7.06 24.72 1.97
N ALA A 132 7.63 23.51 1.92
CA ALA A 132 8.16 22.80 3.08
C ALA A 132 9.56 23.28 3.53
N GLY A 133 10.13 24.30 2.86
CA GLY A 133 11.41 24.91 3.20
C GLY A 133 12.63 24.22 2.61
N PHE A 134 12.46 23.41 1.56
CA PHE A 134 13.57 22.79 0.84
C PHE A 134 13.96 23.58 -0.41
N ASP A 135 15.26 23.78 -0.61
CA ASP A 135 15.77 24.52 -1.76
C ASP A 135 15.54 23.74 -3.08
N PRO A 136 14.93 24.38 -4.10
CA PRO A 136 14.87 23.81 -5.44
C PRO A 136 16.29 23.55 -5.96
N GLY A 137 16.63 22.29 -6.22
CA GLY A 137 17.95 21.88 -6.68
C GLY A 137 18.90 21.38 -5.58
N ALA A 138 18.45 21.31 -4.32
CA ALA A 138 19.16 20.53 -3.31
C ALA A 138 19.24 19.05 -3.75
N ALA A 139 20.34 18.37 -3.38
CA ALA A 139 20.51 16.95 -3.72
C ALA A 139 19.45 16.05 -3.04
N PHE A 140 18.87 16.51 -1.93
CA PHE A 140 17.85 15.80 -1.18
C PHE A 140 17.07 16.76 -0.24
N PRO A 141 15.74 16.67 -0.14
CA PRO A 141 14.82 15.87 -0.96
C PRO A 141 14.60 16.45 -2.37
N ASP A 142 14.36 15.58 -3.34
CA ASP A 142 14.05 15.90 -4.75
C ASP A 142 12.59 15.55 -5.07
N TYR A 143 11.97 16.14 -6.10
CA TYR A 143 10.57 15.81 -6.44
C TYR A 143 10.38 14.32 -6.78
N ARG A 144 11.43 13.64 -7.25
CA ARG A 144 11.40 12.20 -7.54
C ARG A 144 11.25 11.35 -6.29
N ASP A 145 11.60 11.87 -5.11
CA ASP A 145 11.42 11.18 -3.84
C ASP A 145 9.95 10.96 -3.50
N TRP A 146 9.01 11.75 -4.06
CA TRP A 146 7.57 11.55 -3.87
C TRP A 146 7.08 10.15 -4.28
N PHE A 147 7.90 9.40 -5.01
CA PHE A 147 7.77 7.95 -5.19
C PHE A 147 7.54 7.21 -3.87
N PHE A 148 8.27 7.55 -2.81
CA PHE A 148 8.15 6.87 -1.52
C PHE A 148 6.82 7.16 -0.80
N SER A 149 6.09 8.19 -1.23
CA SER A 149 4.74 8.49 -0.73
C SER A 149 3.69 7.58 -1.37
N ALA A 150 4.00 6.88 -2.47
CA ALA A 150 3.09 5.93 -3.10
C ALA A 150 2.59 4.87 -2.11
N PHE A 151 1.33 4.45 -2.24
CA PHE A 151 0.77 3.39 -1.42
C PHE A 151 1.58 2.09 -1.58
N LEU A 152 1.74 1.34 -0.50
CA LEU A 152 2.49 0.08 -0.52
C LEU A 152 1.60 -1.03 -1.11
N PRO A 153 1.90 -1.58 -2.30
CA PRO A 153 1.22 -2.78 -2.76
C PRO A 153 1.64 -3.97 -1.90
N LEU A 154 0.67 -4.72 -1.39
CA LEU A 154 0.89 -6.00 -0.71
C LEU A 154 0.56 -7.14 -1.68
N PRO A 155 1.52 -7.66 -2.47
CA PRO A 155 1.25 -8.68 -3.48
C PRO A 155 0.98 -10.06 -2.86
N ASN A 156 0.20 -10.91 -3.55
CA ASN A 156 -0.18 -12.25 -3.07
C ASN A 156 -0.75 -12.22 -1.64
N ALA A 157 -1.65 -11.27 -1.41
CA ALA A 157 -2.19 -10.97 -0.09
C ALA A 157 -3.16 -12.06 0.37
N HIS A 158 -3.16 -12.36 1.67
CA HIS A 158 -4.11 -13.24 2.32
C HIS A 158 -4.66 -12.50 3.54
N LEU A 159 -5.92 -12.13 3.47
CA LEU A 159 -6.60 -11.35 4.49
C LEU A 159 -7.31 -12.28 5.46
N GLN A 160 -7.03 -12.15 6.75
CA GLN A 160 -7.68 -12.95 7.78
C GLN A 160 -9.12 -12.46 8.03
N TRP A 161 -10.08 -13.37 7.97
CA TRP A 161 -11.48 -13.10 8.26
C TRP A 161 -12.17 -14.35 8.82
N ARG A 162 -12.81 -14.20 9.99
CA ARG A 162 -13.54 -15.30 10.68
C ARG A 162 -12.72 -16.58 10.89
N GLY A 163 -11.42 -16.42 11.13
CA GLY A 163 -10.48 -17.53 11.35
C GLY A 163 -9.88 -18.12 10.07
N ASP A 164 -10.42 -17.77 8.90
CA ASP A 164 -9.90 -18.18 7.60
C ASP A 164 -9.07 -17.08 6.93
N PHE A 165 -8.27 -17.45 5.92
CA PHE A 165 -7.55 -16.50 5.08
C PHE A 165 -8.17 -16.46 3.67
N ILE A 166 -8.61 -15.28 3.26
CA ILE A 166 -9.12 -15.02 1.91
C ILE A 166 -7.99 -14.50 1.02
N PRO A 167 -7.67 -15.18 -0.10
CA PRO A 167 -6.58 -14.76 -0.98
C PRO A 167 -7.00 -13.62 -1.91
N PHE A 168 -6.15 -12.61 -2.05
CA PHE A 168 -6.25 -11.50 -3.00
C PHE A 168 -4.94 -11.38 -3.79
N ASP A 169 -5.02 -10.83 -5.00
CA ASP A 169 -3.83 -10.71 -5.84
C ASP A 169 -2.93 -9.58 -5.33
N VAL A 170 -3.52 -8.43 -4.96
CA VAL A 170 -2.84 -7.32 -4.28
C VAL A 170 -3.79 -6.67 -3.27
N VAL A 171 -3.27 -6.17 -2.15
CA VAL A 171 -4.01 -5.33 -1.20
C VAL A 171 -3.28 -4.00 -0.99
N PHE A 172 -4.03 -2.92 -0.86
CA PHE A 172 -3.55 -1.60 -0.44
C PHE A 172 -4.31 -1.12 0.80
N TRP A 173 -3.65 -0.36 1.67
CA TRP A 173 -4.29 0.38 2.76
C TRP A 173 -4.11 1.87 2.57
N THR A 174 -5.22 2.60 2.39
CA THR A 174 -5.20 4.05 2.11
C THR A 174 -5.23 4.91 3.37
N GLY A 175 -5.23 4.30 4.56
CA GLY A 175 -5.47 4.98 5.84
C GLY A 175 -6.95 5.06 6.23
N THR A 176 -7.84 4.89 5.25
CA THR A 176 -9.29 4.96 5.44
C THR A 176 -10.01 3.72 4.94
N ARG A 177 -9.47 3.07 3.90
CA ARG A 177 -10.02 1.85 3.32
C ARG A 177 -8.93 0.89 2.86
N LEU A 178 -9.29 -0.39 2.88
CA LEU A 178 -8.55 -1.49 2.31
C LEU A 178 -9.05 -1.70 0.88
N VAL A 179 -8.19 -1.49 -0.10
CA VAL A 179 -8.49 -1.76 -1.52
C VAL A 179 -7.91 -3.12 -1.87
N ALA A 180 -8.78 -4.11 -2.00
CA ALA A 180 -8.43 -5.49 -2.31
C ALA A 180 -8.62 -5.76 -3.81
N VAL A 181 -7.53 -6.08 -4.49
CA VAL A 181 -7.47 -6.23 -5.94
C VAL A 181 -7.53 -7.70 -6.33
N LEU A 182 -8.44 -8.02 -7.26
CA LEU A 182 -8.47 -9.25 -8.02
C LEU A 182 -8.08 -8.93 -9.47
N ILE A 183 -7.07 -9.60 -9.99
CA ILE A 183 -6.57 -9.39 -11.35
C ILE A 183 -7.30 -10.36 -12.29
N ASP A 184 -7.98 -9.83 -13.33
CA ASP A 184 -8.87 -10.63 -14.18
C ASP A 184 -8.20 -11.79 -14.93
N SER A 185 -6.89 -11.68 -15.18
CA SER A 185 -6.09 -12.71 -15.88
C SER A 185 -5.48 -13.77 -14.95
N LEU A 186 -5.73 -13.70 -13.64
CA LEU A 186 -5.13 -14.56 -12.63
C LEU A 186 -6.08 -15.67 -12.17
N SER A 187 -6.06 -16.80 -12.91
CA SER A 187 -6.78 -18.06 -12.63
C SER A 187 -8.30 -17.95 -12.43
N MET A 188 -9.04 -19.03 -12.70
CA MET A 188 -10.47 -19.05 -12.42
C MET A 188 -10.69 -19.05 -10.89
N LYS A 189 -11.21 -17.94 -10.36
CA LYS A 189 -11.58 -17.85 -8.94
C LYS A 189 -12.77 -18.80 -8.70
N THR A 190 -12.65 -19.67 -7.71
CA THR A 190 -13.72 -20.64 -7.40
C THR A 190 -14.97 -19.93 -6.88
N PRO A 191 -16.19 -20.48 -7.08
CA PRO A 191 -17.42 -19.89 -6.52
C PRO A 191 -17.36 -19.71 -5.00
N ARG A 192 -16.70 -20.64 -4.29
CA ARG A 192 -16.47 -20.53 -2.84
C ARG A 192 -15.64 -19.30 -2.48
N HIS A 193 -14.56 -19.05 -3.24
CA HIS A 193 -13.73 -17.87 -3.03
C HIS A 193 -14.54 -16.58 -3.28
N LEU A 194 -15.28 -16.51 -4.39
CA LEU A 194 -16.08 -15.32 -4.70
C LEU A 194 -17.12 -15.01 -3.62
N ARG A 195 -17.81 -16.03 -3.09
CA ARG A 195 -18.75 -15.85 -1.97
C ARG A 195 -18.06 -15.34 -0.69
N ALA A 196 -16.84 -15.82 -0.39
CA ALA A 196 -16.08 -15.35 0.76
C ALA A 196 -15.68 -13.88 0.60
N VAL A 197 -15.26 -13.47 -0.61
CA VAL A 197 -14.92 -12.08 -0.94
C VAL A 197 -16.14 -11.17 -0.84
N GLU A 198 -17.28 -11.57 -1.39
CA GLU A 198 -18.54 -10.81 -1.33
C GLU A 198 -19.00 -10.63 0.12
N ALA A 199 -18.94 -11.70 0.91
CA ALA A 199 -19.37 -11.67 2.30
C ALA A 199 -18.41 -10.87 3.21
N LEU A 200 -17.11 -10.85 2.90
CA LEU A 200 -16.14 -9.95 3.54
C LEU A 200 -16.47 -8.49 3.23
N ALA A 201 -16.65 -8.13 1.95
CA ALA A 201 -16.92 -6.75 1.54
C ALA A 201 -18.25 -6.25 2.12
N ALA A 202 -19.29 -7.10 2.14
CA ALA A 202 -20.56 -6.77 2.77
C ALA A 202 -20.48 -6.64 4.31
N GLY A 203 -19.49 -7.29 4.93
CA GLY A 203 -19.27 -7.24 6.38
C GLY A 203 -18.45 -6.05 6.87
N HIS A 204 -17.77 -5.32 5.97
CA HIS A 204 -16.85 -4.24 6.34
C HIS A 204 -16.93 -3.07 5.36
N GLU A 205 -17.47 -1.94 5.81
CA GLU A 205 -17.59 -0.71 4.97
C GLU A 205 -16.24 -0.16 4.49
N CYS A 206 -15.16 -0.45 5.20
CA CYS A 206 -13.82 -0.01 4.85
C CYS A 206 -13.10 -0.97 3.87
N VAL A 207 -13.73 -2.06 3.42
CA VAL A 207 -13.15 -2.98 2.43
C VAL A 207 -13.78 -2.76 1.07
N GLU A 208 -12.97 -2.35 0.11
CA GLU A 208 -13.36 -2.19 -1.29
C GLU A 208 -12.69 -3.27 -2.13
N VAL A 209 -13.47 -4.13 -2.76
CA VAL A 209 -12.97 -5.17 -3.68
C VAL A 209 -13.10 -4.69 -5.11
N VAL A 210 -12.00 -4.73 -5.86
CA VAL A 210 -11.96 -4.29 -7.26
C VAL A 210 -11.42 -5.40 -8.15
N ARG A 211 -11.98 -5.47 -9.36
CA ARG A 211 -11.51 -6.34 -10.44
C ARG A 211 -10.92 -5.46 -11.52
N ILE A 212 -9.65 -5.67 -11.86
CA ILE A 212 -8.93 -4.85 -12.84
C ILE A 212 -8.00 -5.71 -13.70
N ALA A 213 -7.80 -5.27 -14.94
CA ALA A 213 -6.75 -5.83 -15.79
C ALA A 213 -5.35 -5.45 -15.24
N PRO A 214 -4.31 -6.27 -15.48
CA PRO A 214 -2.96 -6.01 -14.96
C PRO A 214 -2.39 -4.62 -15.27
N SER A 215 -2.80 -4.02 -16.39
CA SER A 215 -2.29 -2.72 -16.87
C SER A 215 -3.28 -1.57 -16.69
N ASP A 216 -4.46 -1.80 -16.09
CA ASP A 216 -5.47 -0.76 -15.91
C ASP A 216 -5.19 0.08 -14.65
N MET A 217 -4.15 0.90 -14.73
CA MET A 217 -3.72 1.77 -13.62
C MET A 217 -4.65 2.97 -13.41
N ALA A 218 -5.38 3.40 -14.45
CA ALA A 218 -6.36 4.48 -14.34
C ALA A 218 -7.51 4.10 -13.41
N SER A 219 -8.06 2.89 -13.57
CA SER A 219 -9.09 2.36 -12.66
C SER A 219 -8.55 2.22 -11.24
N LEU A 220 -7.31 1.74 -11.07
CA LEU A 220 -6.69 1.64 -9.75
C LEU A 220 -6.53 3.02 -9.10
N GLN A 221 -6.03 4.01 -9.83
CA GLN A 221 -5.80 5.38 -9.35
C GLN A 221 -7.08 6.04 -8.86
N ALA A 222 -8.21 5.83 -9.56
CA ALA A 222 -9.51 6.34 -9.13
C ALA A 222 -9.94 5.80 -7.74
N ARG A 223 -9.40 4.65 -7.32
CA ARG A 223 -9.68 4.01 -6.02
C ARG A 223 -8.63 4.31 -4.97
N LEU A 224 -7.37 4.48 -5.35
CA LEU A 224 -6.31 4.82 -4.40
C LEU A 224 -6.34 6.31 -4.03
N GLY A 225 -6.75 7.18 -4.96
CA GLY A 225 -6.71 8.63 -4.76
C GLY A 225 -5.29 9.20 -4.89
N ASP A 226 -5.10 10.43 -4.43
CA ASP A 226 -3.79 11.10 -4.51
C ASP A 226 -2.83 10.53 -3.47
N PHE A 227 -1.80 9.82 -3.92
CA PHE A 227 -0.80 9.24 -3.02
C PHE A 227 0.14 10.28 -2.40
N THR A 228 0.08 11.54 -2.78
CA THR A 228 0.85 12.62 -2.14
C THR A 228 0.07 13.29 -1.01
N GLU A 229 -1.24 13.02 -0.90
CA GLU A 229 -2.10 13.58 0.13
C GLU A 229 -1.69 13.08 1.53
N GLY A 230 -1.66 13.98 2.51
CA GLY A 230 -1.24 13.67 3.88
C GLY A 230 0.26 13.42 4.08
N CYS A 231 1.07 13.42 3.01
CA CYS A 231 2.52 13.31 3.10
C CYS A 231 3.14 14.71 3.13
N ARG A 232 3.80 15.06 4.23
CA ARG A 232 4.52 16.35 4.34
C ARG A 232 5.86 16.34 3.61
N ILE A 233 6.61 15.24 3.72
CA ILE A 233 7.97 15.16 3.16
C ILE A 233 8.21 13.75 2.62
N PRO A 234 8.75 13.62 1.40
CA PRO A 234 8.97 12.32 0.77
C PRO A 234 10.28 11.68 1.24
N PHE A 235 10.28 11.02 2.40
CA PHE A 235 11.42 10.21 2.82
C PHE A 235 11.20 8.75 2.47
N GLY A 236 12.23 8.05 2.02
CA GLY A 236 12.16 6.60 1.81
C GLY A 236 12.17 5.80 3.12
N PRO A 237 11.86 4.49 3.07
CA PRO A 237 11.79 3.59 4.24
C PRO A 237 13.17 3.25 4.84
N PHE A 238 14.22 3.96 4.44
CA PHE A 238 15.63 3.64 4.71
C PHE A 238 16.16 4.23 6.01
N ARG A 239 15.29 4.81 6.84
CA ARG A 239 15.69 5.40 8.11
C ARG A 239 16.03 4.30 9.11
N SER A 240 17.17 4.44 9.77
CA SER A 240 17.43 3.73 11.02
C SER A 240 16.33 4.09 12.02
N ALA A 241 15.82 3.12 12.77
CA ALA A 241 14.69 3.23 13.71
C ALA A 241 14.79 4.32 14.81
N GLY A 242 15.87 5.11 14.85
CA GLY A 242 16.13 6.18 15.83
C GLY A 242 15.66 7.58 15.45
N LEU A 243 15.16 7.82 14.24
CA LEU A 243 14.51 9.10 13.87
C LEU A 243 12.99 8.89 13.93
N GLY A 244 12.36 9.41 14.98
CA GLY A 244 10.94 9.20 15.30
C GLY A 244 9.94 9.55 14.18
N PRO A 245 8.65 9.23 14.38
CA PRO A 245 7.61 9.50 13.40
C PRO A 245 7.45 11.01 13.15
N LEU A 246 7.18 11.37 11.88
CA LEU A 246 6.83 12.72 11.44
C LEU A 246 5.33 12.98 11.60
#